data_AF-A0A6L3IM53-F1
#
_entry.id   AF-A0A6L3IM53-F1
#
_cell.length_a   1.000
_cell.length_b   1.000
_cell.length_c   1.000
_cell.angle_alpha   90.00
_cell.angle_beta   90.00
_cell.angle_gamma   90.00
#
_symmetry.space_group_name_H-M   'P 1'
#
loop_
_entity.id
_entity.type
_entity.pdbx_description
1 polymer ?
#
loop_
_entity_poly.entity_id
_entity_poly.type
_entity_poly.pdbx_seq_one_letter_code
_entity_poly.pdbx_strand_id
1 'polypeptide(L)' 'MNKISDLSFFRLLSECSQRKVSVSEFMEAIEELAIHLADFSISEQDNSVLLRYFSFGLHRLKSYHVRFEQEKNALFVSH' A
#
# COMPACT_ATOMS: atom_id res chain seq x y z
N MET A 1 10.74 3.87 -6.58
CA MET A 1 9.53 4.18 -7.38
C MET A 1 9.65 5.59 -7.90
N ASN A 2 9.53 5.79 -9.21
CA ASN A 2 9.40 7.11 -9.80
C ASN A 2 8.11 7.75 -9.27
N LYS A 3 8.09 9.06 -9.06
CA LYS A 3 6.85 9.73 -8.64
C LYS A 3 5.88 9.73 -9.82
N ILE A 4 4.59 9.67 -9.54
CA ILE A 4 3.55 9.67 -10.59
C ILE A 4 3.67 10.88 -11.52
N SER A 5 4.19 12.01 -11.00
CA SER A 5 4.49 13.25 -11.74
C SER A 5 5.56 13.10 -12.81
N ASP A 6 6.43 12.09 -12.69
CA ASP A 6 7.59 11.91 -13.55
C ASP A 6 7.26 11.04 -14.78
N LEU A 7 6.06 10.45 -14.83
CA LEU A 7 5.60 9.62 -15.95
C LEU A 7 5.41 10.46 -17.21
N SER A 8 5.70 9.85 -18.37
CA SER A 8 5.63 10.51 -19.67
C SER A 8 4.25 11.14 -19.93
N PHE A 9 3.18 10.54 -19.42
CA PHE A 9 1.81 11.03 -19.56
C PHE A 9 1.64 12.48 -19.05
N PHE A 10 2.06 12.77 -17.82
CA PHE A 10 1.92 14.11 -17.24
C PHE A 10 2.83 15.13 -17.92
N ARG A 11 4.01 14.67 -18.36
CA ARG A 11 4.91 15.49 -19.15
C ARG A 11 4.31 15.85 -20.52
N LEU A 12 3.73 14.88 -21.23
CA LEU A 12 3.07 15.10 -22.52
C LEU A 12 1.86 16.03 -22.40
N LEU A 13 1.06 15.90 -21.33
CA LEU A 13 -0.04 16.83 -21.05
C LEU A 13 0.45 18.28 -20.91
N SER A 14 1.59 18.49 -20.24
CA SER A 14 2.22 19.81 -20.12
C SER A 14 2.73 20.33 -21.47
N GLU A 15 3.30 19.44 -22.28
CA GLU A 15 3.87 19.77 -23.59
C GLU A 15 2.81 20.02 -24.67
N CYS A 16 1.56 19.57 -24.49
CA CYS A 16 0.46 19.78 -25.45
C CYS A 16 0.16 21.26 -25.72
N SER A 17 0.46 22.15 -24.78
CA SER A 17 0.31 23.60 -24.99
C SER A 17 1.42 24.18 -25.88
N GLN A 18 2.58 23.50 -25.98
CA GLN A 18 3.77 24.02 -26.66
C GLN A 18 4.01 23.32 -28.00
N ARG A 19 3.66 22.05 -28.12
CA ARG A 19 3.85 21.26 -29.34
C ARG A 19 2.64 20.37 -29.62
N LYS A 20 2.47 20.03 -30.90
CA LYS A 20 1.50 19.02 -31.29
C LYS A 20 2.06 17.64 -30.95
N VAL A 21 1.53 17.03 -29.90
CA VAL A 21 1.87 15.66 -29.50
C VAL A 21 1.13 14.69 -30.41
N SER A 22 1.82 13.63 -30.84
CA SER A 22 1.25 12.59 -31.69
C SER A 22 0.39 11.61 -30.88
N VAL A 23 -0.55 10.96 -31.57
CA VAL A 23 -1.41 9.94 -30.95
C VAL A 23 -0.58 8.75 -30.45
N SER A 24 0.49 8.37 -31.16
CA SER A 24 1.39 7.29 -30.76
C SER A 24 2.12 7.60 -29.45
N GLU A 25 2.65 8.81 -29.30
CA GLU A 25 3.32 9.24 -28.05
C GLU A 25 2.34 9.19 -26.86
N PHE A 26 1.10 9.62 -27.07
CA PHE A 26 0.06 9.52 -26.04
C PHE A 26 -0.30 8.08 -25.69
N MET A 27 -0.35 7.20 -26.69
CA MET A 27 -0.67 5.80 -26.48
C MET A 27 0.40 5.09 -25.66
N GLU A 28 1.69 5.30 -25.98
CA GLU A 28 2.81 4.78 -25.19
C GLU A 28 2.79 5.31 -23.75
N ALA A 29 2.49 6.60 -23.57
CA ALA A 29 2.42 7.21 -22.25
C ALA A 29 1.25 6.70 -21.38
N ILE A 30 0.12 6.38 -22.02
CA ILE A 30 -1.03 5.77 -21.34
C ILE A 30 -0.69 4.33 -20.93
N GLU A 31 0.03 3.58 -21.76
CA GLU A 31 0.49 2.23 -21.44
C GLU A 31 1.47 2.23 -20.25
N GLU A 32 2.44 3.14 -20.25
CA GLU A 32 3.35 3.34 -19.11
C GLU A 32 2.57 3.66 -17.82
N LEU A 33 1.58 4.56 -17.91
CA LEU A 33 0.73 4.91 -16.78
C LEU A 33 -0.09 3.70 -16.27
N ALA A 34 -0.64 2.89 -17.17
CA ALA A 34 -1.42 1.72 -16.81
C ALA A 34 -0.57 0.67 -16.06
N ILE A 35 0.66 0.42 -16.51
CA ILE A 35 1.60 -0.48 -15.83
C ILE A 35 1.92 0.06 -14.44
N HIS A 36 2.23 1.34 -14.32
CA HIS A 36 2.56 1.96 -13.03
C HIS A 36 1.40 1.89 -12.03
N LEU A 37 0.16 2.11 -12.50
CA LEU A 37 -1.05 1.99 -11.67
C LEU A 37 -1.31 0.54 -11.25
N ALA A 38 -1.10 -0.43 -12.15
CA ALA A 38 -1.22 -1.85 -11.81
C ALA A 38 -0.23 -2.24 -10.70
N ASP A 39 1.05 -1.89 -10.86
CA ASP A 39 2.09 -2.15 -9.86
C ASP A 39 1.80 -1.47 -8.51
N PHE A 40 1.35 -0.20 -8.54
CA PHE A 40 0.96 0.52 -7.34
C PHE A 40 -0.21 -0.13 -6.62
N SER A 41 -1.24 -0.54 -7.37
CA SER A 41 -2.43 -1.20 -6.81
C SER A 41 -2.11 -2.54 -6.15
N ILE A 42 -1.21 -3.32 -6.76
CA ILE A 42 -0.73 -4.59 -6.20
C ILE A 42 0.06 -4.33 -4.91
N SER A 43 0.97 -3.35 -4.93
CA SER A 43 1.76 -2.98 -3.75
C SER A 43 0.87 -2.51 -2.59
N GLU A 44 -0.11 -1.65 -2.85
CA GLU A 44 -1.04 -1.17 -1.82
C GLU A 44 -1.88 -2.31 -1.24
N GLN A 45 -2.41 -3.18 -2.12
CA GLN A 45 -3.22 -4.31 -1.69
C GLN A 45 -2.41 -5.32 -0.87
N ASP A 46 -1.21 -5.68 -1.30
CA ASP A 46 -0.32 -6.58 -0.54
C ASP A 46 0.10 -5.98 0.81
N ASN A 47 0.38 -4.67 0.84
CA ASN A 47 0.66 -3.97 2.10
C ASN A 47 -0.55 -3.96 3.05
N SER A 48 -1.77 -3.80 2.52
CA SER A 48 -3.00 -3.87 3.34
C SER A 48 -3.21 -5.26 3.96
N VAL A 49 -2.87 -6.32 3.21
CA VAL A 49 -2.92 -7.70 3.67
C VAL A 49 -1.89 -7.94 4.78
N LEU A 50 -0.65 -7.50 4.58
CA LEU A 50 0.40 -7.55 5.61
C LEU A 50 0.00 -6.82 6.89
N LEU A 51 -0.52 -5.60 6.78
CA LEU A 51 -0.99 -4.82 7.93
C LEU A 51 -2.13 -5.51 8.68
N ARG A 52 -3.04 -6.17 7.96
CA ARG A 52 -4.13 -6.94 8.57
C ARG A 52 -3.60 -8.12 9.37
N TYR A 53 -2.67 -8.91 8.82
CA TYR A 53 -2.05 -10.02 9.54
C TYR A 53 -1.23 -9.56 10.75
N PHE A 54 -0.49 -8.48 10.59
CA PHE A 54 0.27 -7.88 11.69
C PHE A 54 -0.65 -7.42 12.83
N SER A 55 -1.73 -6.71 12.49
CA SER A 55 -2.74 -6.26 13.46
C SER A 55 -3.39 -7.44 14.19
N PHE A 56 -3.69 -8.52 13.47
CA PHE A 56 -4.25 -9.73 14.06
C PHE A 56 -3.26 -10.43 15.01
N GLY A 57 -1.99 -10.55 14.62
CA GLY A 57 -0.92 -11.08 15.47
C GLY A 57 -0.76 -10.27 16.77
N LEU A 58 -0.74 -8.94 16.66
CA LEU A 58 -0.64 -8.04 17.80
C LEU A 58 -1.85 -8.15 18.73
N HIS A 59 -3.06 -8.26 18.17
CA HIS A 59 -4.29 -8.46 18.96
C HIS A 59 -4.23 -9.76 19.78
N ARG A 60 -3.78 -10.87 19.17
CA ARG A 60 -3.62 -12.14 19.89
C ARG A 60 -2.58 -12.03 21.01
N LEU A 61 -1.45 -11.36 20.75
CA LEU A 61 -0.41 -11.17 21.77
C LEU A 61 -0.95 -10.36 22.97
N LYS A 62 -1.71 -9.29 22.72
CA LYS A 62 -2.38 -8.52 23.78
C LYS A 62 -3.37 -9.39 24.57
N SER A 63 -4.15 -10.23 23.89
CA SER A 63 -5.09 -11.15 24.53
C SER A 63 -4.37 -12.17 25.42
N TYR A 64 -3.26 -12.76 24.94
CA TYR A 64 -2.44 -13.67 25.74
C TYR A 64 -1.84 -12.98 26.96
N HIS A 65 -1.34 -11.75 26.81
CA HIS A 65 -0.83 -10.98 27.95
C HIS A 65 -1.90 -10.76 29.02
N VAL A 66 -3.12 -10.34 28.63
CA VAL A 66 -4.23 -10.16 29.57
C VAL A 66 -4.59 -11.47 30.27
N ARG A 67 -4.67 -12.58 29.51
CA ARG A 67 -4.98 -13.91 30.07
C ARG A 67 -3.91 -14.37 31.05
N PHE A 68 -2.64 -14.21 30.68
CA PHE A 68 -1.52 -14.55 31.54
C PHE A 68 -1.54 -13.78 32.87
N GLU A 69 -1.80 -12.47 32.81
CA GLU A 69 -1.94 -11.65 34.01
C GLU A 69 -3.14 -12.08 34.89
N GLN A 70 -4.27 -12.45 34.28
CA GLN A 70 -5.43 -12.96 35.00
C GLN A 70 -5.14 -14.29 35.70
N GLU A 71 -4.54 -15.25 34.99
CA GLU A 71 -4.15 -16.56 35.54
C GLU A 71 -3.16 -16.40 36.69
N LYS A 72 -2.15 -15.53 36.52
CA LYS A 72 -1.21 -15.16 37.58
C LYS A 72 -1.95 -14.64 38.81
N ASN A 73 -2.85 -13.68 38.65
CA ASN A 73 -3.56 -13.08 39.78
C ASN A 73 -4.49 -14.09 40.49
N ALA A 74 -5.12 -15.02 39.76
CA ALA A 74 -5.94 -16.08 40.34
C ALA A 74 -5.12 -17.07 41.19
N LEU A 75 -3.89 -17.39 40.77
CA LEU A 75 -2.95 -18.21 41.54
C LEU A 75 -2.53 -17.54 42.86
N PHE A 76 -2.44 -16.22 42.90
CA PHE A 76 -2.10 -15.48 44.13
C PHE A 76 -3.27 -15.27 45.09
N VAL A 77 -4.52 -15.34 44.61
CA VAL A 77 -5.73 -15.19 45.45
C VAL A 77 -6.17 -16.52 46.07
N SER A 78 -5.74 -17.65 45.52
CA SER A 78 -6.07 -18.99 46.00
C SER A 78 -5.13 -19.52 47.09
N HIS A 79 -4.22 -18.68 47.61
CA HIS A 79 -3.20 -19.02 48.59
C HIS A 79 -3.31 -18.17 49.86
#